data_AF-A0A2D6M9U7-F1
#
_entry.id   AF-A0A2D6M9U7-F1
#
_cell.length_a   1.000
_cell.length_b   1.000
_cell.length_c   1.000
_cell.angle_alpha   90.00
_cell.angle_beta   90.00
_cell.angle_gamma   90.00
#
_symmetry.space_group_name_H-M   'P 1'
#
loop_
_entity.id
_entity.type
_entity.pdbx_description
1 polymer ?
#
loop_
_entity_poly.entity_id
_entity_poly.type
_entity_poly.pdbx_seq_one_letter_code
_entity_poly.pdbx_strand_id
1 'polypeptide(L)'
;MISIVGLGNAASAIAANFKSVTNYNVFVLNDKVGRSSKYKFKLKSYFKPEEYEENIPDLKKFFSNLDPHVEFVIVGSSYSSNYSLGILQQLRDKRVDVIYVKPDIELLTGVPKLLENMVFGVLQEYARSGLINSLTLICNLKLEEIIQNVPVKEYYNVLNNSIYSTVHYLNFFEHNEPEIGLVAKPSELCRIRTVGILDMQTLQEKWLFDLDVERELCYYMCINKKRLEEEGGLHRKIVGLLKEKPRNAFRKISYAIYETPLEQDFGFVVAHTNTIQTNKTLDKLTSE
;
A
#
# COMPACT_ATOMS: atom_id res chain seq x y z
N MET A 1 -15.61 -4.93 -9.31
CA MET A 1 -15.03 -3.57 -9.26
C MET A 1 -14.54 -3.33 -7.85
N ILE A 2 -13.47 -2.55 -7.70
CA ILE A 2 -12.91 -2.18 -6.39
C ILE A 2 -13.14 -0.68 -6.20
N SER A 3 -13.57 -0.28 -5.02
CA SER A 3 -13.71 1.14 -4.69
C SER A 3 -12.43 1.66 -4.04
N ILE A 4 -11.75 2.60 -4.71
CA ILE A 4 -10.55 3.28 -4.18
C ILE A 4 -10.99 4.56 -3.49
N VAL A 5 -10.63 4.75 -2.23
CA VAL A 5 -11.03 5.90 -1.43
C VAL A 5 -9.80 6.61 -0.89
N GLY A 6 -9.56 7.86 -1.31
CA GLY A 6 -8.44 8.67 -0.83
C GLY A 6 -8.85 9.68 0.25
N LEU A 7 -8.23 9.59 1.44
CA LEU A 7 -8.45 10.51 2.55
C LEU A 7 -7.38 11.63 2.63
N GLY A 8 -7.80 12.87 2.40
CA GLY A 8 -6.92 14.03 2.35
C GLY A 8 -6.34 14.28 0.96
N ASN A 9 -5.61 15.38 0.81
CA ASN A 9 -5.09 15.85 -0.48
C ASN A 9 -4.12 14.84 -1.13
N ALA A 10 -3.13 14.36 -0.37
CA ALA A 10 -2.12 13.45 -0.90
C ALA A 10 -2.71 12.08 -1.28
N ALA A 11 -3.51 11.47 -0.40
CA ALA A 11 -4.18 10.20 -0.72
C ALA A 11 -5.17 10.35 -1.88
N SER A 12 -5.88 11.48 -1.96
CA SER A 12 -6.77 11.77 -3.10
C SER A 12 -6.01 11.88 -4.42
N ALA A 13 -4.78 12.38 -4.41
CA ALA A 13 -3.93 12.45 -5.60
C ALA A 13 -3.49 11.05 -6.05
N ILE A 14 -3.10 10.17 -5.12
CA ILE A 14 -2.82 8.75 -5.42
C ILE A 14 -4.06 8.05 -5.99
N ALA A 15 -5.20 8.16 -5.29
CA ALA A 15 -6.46 7.55 -5.71
C ALA A 15 -6.90 8.04 -7.10
N ALA A 16 -6.63 9.29 -7.47
CA ALA A 16 -7.00 9.84 -8.76
C ALA A 16 -6.32 9.13 -9.95
N ASN A 17 -5.13 8.54 -9.78
CA ASN A 17 -4.43 7.81 -10.84
C ASN A 17 -5.20 6.56 -11.31
N PHE A 18 -6.01 5.96 -10.43
CA PHE A 18 -6.83 4.79 -10.75
C PHE A 18 -8.00 5.07 -11.70
N LYS A 19 -8.35 6.34 -11.95
CA LYS A 19 -9.44 6.71 -12.86
C LYS A 19 -9.18 6.33 -14.31
N SER A 20 -7.91 6.10 -14.66
CA SER A 20 -7.50 5.67 -16.00
C SER A 20 -7.92 4.25 -16.34
N VAL A 21 -8.32 3.45 -15.34
CA VAL A 21 -8.69 2.04 -15.49
C VAL A 21 -10.15 1.82 -15.07
N THR A 22 -10.90 1.10 -15.88
CA THR A 22 -12.36 0.91 -15.72
C THR A 22 -12.77 0.01 -14.56
N ASN A 23 -11.83 -0.73 -13.97
CA ASN A 23 -12.10 -1.69 -12.89
C ASN A 23 -12.29 -1.03 -11.50
N TYR A 24 -12.08 0.29 -11.41
CA TYR A 24 -12.08 1.04 -10.16
C TYR A 24 -13.16 2.13 -10.11
N ASN A 25 -13.87 2.20 -8.98
CA ASN A 25 -14.65 3.38 -8.61
C ASN A 25 -13.82 4.26 -7.68
N VAL A 26 -13.51 5.48 -8.11
CA VAL A 26 -12.59 6.36 -7.35
C VAL A 26 -13.36 7.43 -6.58
N PHE A 27 -13.22 7.40 -5.26
CA PHE A 27 -13.78 8.37 -4.33
C PHE A 27 -12.66 9.18 -3.68
N VAL A 28 -12.81 10.50 -3.63
CA VAL A 28 -11.81 11.39 -3.00
C VAL A 28 -12.47 12.25 -1.94
N LEU A 29 -11.85 12.34 -0.77
CA LEU A 29 -12.28 13.18 0.34
C LEU A 29 -11.15 14.13 0.69
N ASN A 30 -11.28 15.41 0.36
CA ASN A 30 -10.26 16.42 0.68
C ASN A 30 -10.86 17.83 0.74
N ASP A 31 -10.08 18.78 1.27
CA ASP A 31 -10.50 20.16 1.48
C ASP A 31 -10.42 21.03 0.22
N LYS A 32 -9.70 20.58 -0.81
CA LYS A 32 -9.64 21.21 -2.14
C LYS A 32 -10.89 20.95 -3.00
N VAL A 33 -11.77 20.03 -2.59
CA VAL A 33 -13.06 19.82 -3.27
C VAL A 33 -13.96 21.04 -3.04
N GLY A 34 -14.32 21.75 -4.12
CA GLY A 34 -15.21 22.91 -4.02
C GLY A 34 -16.61 22.58 -3.50
N ARG A 35 -17.25 21.55 -4.07
CA ARG A 35 -18.60 21.07 -3.70
C ARG A 35 -18.64 19.54 -3.73
N SER A 36 -19.28 18.95 -2.72
CA SER A 36 -19.49 17.50 -2.65
C SER A 36 -20.39 17.00 -3.78
N SER A 37 -20.05 15.84 -4.33
CA SER A 37 -20.76 15.13 -5.40
C SER A 37 -20.67 13.61 -5.17
N LYS A 38 -21.08 12.80 -6.15
CA LYS A 38 -21.08 11.34 -6.04
C LYS A 38 -19.70 10.74 -5.71
N TYR A 39 -18.63 11.32 -6.25
CA TYR A 39 -17.26 10.76 -6.15
C TYR A 39 -16.26 11.69 -5.44
N LYS A 40 -16.70 12.89 -5.07
CA LYS A 40 -15.85 13.90 -4.43
C LYS A 40 -16.56 14.40 -3.18
N PHE A 41 -15.91 14.33 -2.04
CA PHE A 41 -16.44 14.87 -0.79
C PHE A 41 -15.55 16.01 -0.30
N LYS A 42 -16.18 17.14 0.04
CA LYS A 42 -15.49 18.28 0.66
C LYS A 42 -15.30 18.02 2.14
N LEU A 43 -14.05 17.80 2.54
CA LEU A 43 -13.69 17.73 3.96
C LEU A 43 -13.55 19.14 4.54
N LYS A 44 -13.90 19.26 5.82
CA LYS A 44 -13.54 20.41 6.62
C LYS A 44 -12.10 20.23 7.12
N SER A 45 -11.37 21.34 7.18
CA SER A 45 -10.02 21.40 7.75
C SER A 45 -10.04 22.21 9.03
N TYR A 46 -9.25 21.78 9.99
CA TYR A 46 -9.14 22.38 11.31
C TYR A 46 -7.67 22.55 11.68
N PHE A 47 -7.41 23.35 12.71
CA PHE A 47 -6.04 23.62 13.14
C PHE A 47 -5.59 22.66 14.23
N LYS A 48 -6.52 22.20 15.09
CA LYS A 48 -6.23 21.24 16.15
C LYS A 48 -6.65 19.83 15.73
N PRO A 49 -5.84 18.79 16.02
CA PRO A 49 -6.22 17.40 15.74
C PRO A 49 -7.57 16.99 16.33
N GLU A 50 -7.86 17.41 17.56
CA GLU A 50 -9.07 17.03 18.31
C GLU A 50 -10.35 17.50 17.60
N GLU A 51 -10.30 18.64 16.92
CA GLU A 51 -11.43 19.16 16.15
C GLU A 51 -11.83 18.20 15.01
N TYR A 52 -10.90 17.42 14.46
CA TYR A 52 -11.21 16.42 13.44
C TYR A 52 -12.02 15.25 14.03
N GLU A 53 -11.70 14.81 15.24
CA GLU A 53 -12.43 13.73 15.93
C GLU A 53 -13.83 14.19 16.34
N GLU A 54 -13.97 15.42 16.82
CA GLU A 54 -15.27 16.01 17.19
C GLU A 54 -16.18 16.24 15.97
N ASN A 55 -15.60 16.39 14.77
CA ASN A 55 -16.31 16.77 13.56
C ASN A 55 -16.24 15.72 12.45
N ILE A 56 -16.19 14.43 12.80
CA ILE A 56 -16.23 13.32 11.82
C ILE A 56 -17.48 13.49 10.92
N PRO A 57 -17.31 13.56 9.58
CA PRO A 57 -18.44 13.73 8.68
C PRO A 57 -19.31 12.47 8.62
N ASP A 58 -20.63 12.65 8.50
CA ASP A 58 -21.54 11.55 8.11
C ASP A 58 -21.41 11.29 6.60
N LEU A 59 -20.83 10.14 6.29
CA LEU A 59 -20.53 9.72 4.92
C LEU A 59 -21.49 8.64 4.42
N LYS A 60 -22.53 8.26 5.18
CA LYS A 60 -23.48 7.20 4.78
C LYS A 60 -24.04 7.39 3.38
N LYS A 61 -24.48 8.61 3.05
CA LYS A 61 -25.00 8.93 1.72
C LYS A 61 -23.90 8.90 0.65
N PHE A 62 -22.72 9.41 0.97
CA PHE A 62 -21.58 9.45 0.05
C PHE A 62 -21.09 8.03 -0.29
N PHE A 63 -21.06 7.14 0.70
CA PHE A 63 -20.64 5.75 0.59
C PHE A 63 -21.72 4.76 0.14
N SER A 64 -22.93 5.23 -0.12
CA SER A 64 -24.05 4.39 -0.58
C SER A 64 -23.76 3.59 -1.86
N ASN A 65 -22.83 4.06 -2.70
CA ASN A 65 -22.45 3.41 -3.95
C ASN A 65 -21.05 2.76 -3.90
N LEU A 66 -20.46 2.56 -2.72
CA LEU A 66 -19.21 1.82 -2.60
C LEU A 66 -19.43 0.33 -2.90
N ASP A 67 -18.52 -0.23 -3.68
CA ASP A 67 -18.40 -1.66 -3.88
C ASP A 67 -18.12 -2.39 -2.54
N PRO A 68 -18.38 -3.71 -2.44
CA PRO A 68 -18.08 -4.48 -1.23
C PRO A 68 -16.60 -4.50 -0.83
N HIS A 69 -15.70 -4.40 -1.82
CA HIS A 69 -14.25 -4.32 -1.61
C HIS A 69 -13.78 -2.87 -1.76
N VAL A 70 -13.22 -2.34 -0.67
CA VAL A 70 -12.74 -0.97 -0.55
C VAL A 70 -11.25 -0.96 -0.26
N GLU A 71 -10.48 -0.22 -1.06
CA GLU A 71 -9.10 0.13 -0.74
C GLU A 71 -9.05 1.58 -0.24
N PHE A 72 -8.66 1.76 1.02
CA PHE A 72 -8.68 3.04 1.71
C PHE A 72 -7.25 3.59 1.85
N VAL A 73 -6.93 4.63 1.10
CA VAL A 73 -5.61 5.24 1.05
C VAL A 73 -5.51 6.35 2.11
N ILE A 74 -4.51 6.25 2.97
CA ILE A 74 -4.19 7.23 4.01
C ILE A 74 -2.73 7.62 3.87
N VAL A 75 -2.43 8.92 3.96
CA VAL A 75 -1.06 9.41 4.11
C VAL A 75 -0.87 9.90 5.53
N GLY A 76 0.17 9.41 6.20
CA GLY A 76 0.54 9.80 7.56
C GLY A 76 0.89 11.28 7.70
N SER A 77 1.06 11.74 8.94
CA SER A 77 1.34 13.14 9.33
C SER A 77 0.33 14.22 8.92
N SER A 78 -0.63 13.91 8.04
CA SER A 78 -1.65 14.84 7.58
C SER A 78 -2.72 15.01 8.64
N TYR A 79 -3.18 16.25 8.90
CA TYR A 79 -4.30 16.50 9.81
C TYR A 79 -5.57 15.74 9.42
N SER A 80 -5.85 15.61 8.12
CA SER A 80 -7.01 14.84 7.63
C SER A 80 -6.96 13.35 7.99
N SER A 81 -5.79 12.80 8.33
CA SER A 81 -5.67 11.41 8.77
C SER A 81 -6.35 11.14 10.13
N ASN A 82 -6.61 12.17 10.95
CA ASN A 82 -7.42 12.03 12.17
C ASN A 82 -8.85 11.57 11.89
N TYR A 83 -9.41 11.87 10.70
CA TYR A 83 -10.72 11.33 10.34
C TYR A 83 -10.71 9.81 10.09
N SER A 84 -9.54 9.19 9.90
CA SER A 84 -9.43 7.81 9.40
C SER A 84 -10.26 6.82 10.22
N LEU A 85 -10.16 6.84 11.55
CA LEU A 85 -10.87 5.91 12.42
C LEU A 85 -12.39 6.10 12.36
N GLY A 86 -12.85 7.35 12.42
CA GLY A 86 -14.27 7.69 12.31
C GLY A 86 -14.88 7.33 10.95
N ILE A 87 -14.08 7.42 9.89
CA ILE A 87 -14.49 7.01 8.54
C ILE A 87 -14.48 5.49 8.40
N LEU A 88 -13.43 4.81 8.88
CA LEU A 88 -13.34 3.35 8.86
C LEU A 88 -14.49 2.69 9.64
N GLN A 89 -14.92 3.30 10.75
CA GLN A 89 -16.09 2.83 11.51
C GLN A 89 -17.37 2.81 10.66
N GLN A 90 -17.53 3.78 9.74
CA GLN A 90 -18.65 3.85 8.81
C GLN A 90 -18.55 2.86 7.64
N LEU A 91 -17.41 2.18 7.49
CA LEU A 91 -17.13 1.17 6.46
C LEU A 91 -17.05 -0.26 7.03
N ARG A 92 -17.46 -0.48 8.29
CA ARG A 92 -17.32 -1.75 9.01
C ARG A 92 -18.03 -2.95 8.37
N ASP A 93 -19.00 -2.72 7.49
CA ASP A 93 -19.76 -3.73 6.75
C ASP A 93 -19.08 -4.11 5.42
N LYS A 94 -17.96 -3.48 5.08
CA LYS A 94 -17.20 -3.69 3.85
C LYS A 94 -15.91 -4.46 4.13
N ARG A 95 -15.38 -5.11 3.09
CA ARG A 95 -14.00 -5.61 3.10
C ARG A 95 -13.09 -4.40 2.85
N VAL A 96 -12.39 -3.92 3.88
CA VAL A 96 -11.51 -2.75 3.78
C VAL A 96 -10.04 -3.16 3.85
N ASP A 97 -9.31 -2.88 2.78
CA ASP A 97 -7.85 -2.96 2.72
C ASP A 97 -7.27 -1.54 2.84
N VAL A 98 -6.44 -1.28 3.85
CA VAL A 98 -5.83 0.03 4.05
C VAL A 98 -4.48 0.10 3.36
N ILE A 99 -4.25 1.16 2.59
CA ILE A 99 -2.95 1.49 2.01
C ILE A 99 -2.41 2.70 2.77
N TYR A 100 -1.45 2.45 3.66
CA TYR A 100 -0.83 3.49 4.46
C TYR A 100 0.48 3.94 3.84
N VAL A 101 0.53 5.22 3.49
CA VAL A 101 1.72 5.86 2.95
C VAL A 101 2.38 6.67 4.07
N LYS A 102 3.50 6.16 4.55
CA LYS A 102 4.39 6.85 5.48
C LYS A 102 5.11 7.98 4.75
N PRO A 103 4.92 9.25 5.16
CA PRO A 103 5.68 10.36 4.59
C PRO A 103 7.15 10.29 5.03
N ASP A 104 7.98 11.18 4.48
CA ASP A 104 9.28 11.44 5.10
C ASP A 104 9.06 12.10 6.47
N ILE A 105 9.64 11.50 7.51
CA ILE A 105 9.47 11.89 8.91
C ILE A 105 10.76 12.44 9.53
N GLU A 106 11.85 12.54 8.77
CA GLU A 106 13.16 12.98 9.27
C GLU A 106 13.14 14.45 9.68
N LEU A 107 12.45 15.29 8.90
CA LEU A 107 12.32 16.73 9.14
C LEU A 107 10.98 17.12 9.79
N LEU A 108 10.14 16.14 10.16
CA LEU A 108 8.85 16.41 10.79
C LEU A 108 9.00 16.65 12.29
N THR A 109 8.40 17.74 12.77
CA THR A 109 8.38 18.12 14.18
C THR A 109 6.96 18.48 14.62
N GLY A 110 6.73 18.54 15.93
CA GLY A 110 5.46 18.96 16.52
C GLY A 110 4.29 18.05 16.20
N VAL A 111 3.11 18.64 15.99
CA VAL A 111 1.83 17.92 15.80
C VAL A 111 1.87 16.91 14.65
N PRO A 112 2.35 17.23 13.43
CA PRO A 112 2.44 16.24 12.34
C PRO A 112 3.19 14.96 12.72
N LYS A 113 4.26 15.06 13.53
CA LYS A 113 5.01 13.89 14.00
C LYS A 113 4.20 13.04 14.97
N LEU A 114 3.44 13.68 15.86
CA LEU A 114 2.53 12.99 16.78
C LEU A 114 1.40 12.29 16.02
N LEU A 115 0.84 12.95 15.00
CA LEU A 115 -0.18 12.37 14.13
C LEU A 115 0.33 11.12 13.39
N GLU A 116 1.54 11.18 12.85
CA GLU A 116 2.19 10.01 12.26
C GLU A 116 2.27 8.85 13.25
N ASN A 117 2.79 9.10 14.46
CA ASN A 117 2.94 8.05 15.47
C ASN A 117 1.59 7.43 15.85
N MET A 118 0.58 8.28 16.05
CA MET A 118 -0.75 7.85 16.44
C MET A 118 -1.42 7.03 15.34
N VAL A 119 -1.52 7.57 14.12
CA VAL A 119 -2.23 6.93 13.02
C VAL A 119 -1.52 5.64 12.60
N PHE A 120 -0.19 5.66 12.49
CA PHE A 120 0.59 4.47 12.16
C PHE A 120 0.43 3.38 13.21
N GLY A 121 0.46 3.72 14.50
CA GLY A 121 0.27 2.75 15.59
C GLY A 121 -1.13 2.14 15.58
N VAL A 122 -2.17 2.99 15.55
CA VAL A 122 -3.56 2.53 15.66
C VAL A 122 -3.98 1.67 14.47
N LEU A 123 -3.62 2.03 13.23
CA LEU A 123 -3.99 1.25 12.05
C LEU A 123 -3.37 -0.15 12.06
N GLN A 124 -2.19 -0.31 12.64
CA GLN A 124 -1.56 -1.63 12.79
C GLN A 124 -2.30 -2.51 13.79
N GLU A 125 -2.79 -1.94 14.89
CA GLU A 125 -3.64 -2.68 15.84
C GLU A 125 -5.01 -3.04 15.23
N TYR A 126 -5.57 -2.16 14.40
CA TYR A 126 -6.78 -2.47 13.63
C TYR A 126 -6.56 -3.63 12.67
N ALA A 127 -5.40 -3.67 12.00
CA ALA A 127 -5.03 -4.78 11.14
C ALA A 127 -4.90 -6.07 11.95
N ARG A 128 -4.16 -6.07 13.07
CA ARG A 128 -3.94 -7.26 13.89
C ARG A 128 -5.21 -7.83 14.52
N SER A 129 -6.12 -6.97 14.93
CA SER A 129 -7.42 -7.36 15.50
C SER A 129 -8.44 -7.82 14.45
N GLY A 130 -8.13 -7.69 13.16
CA GLY A 130 -9.03 -8.05 12.07
C GLY A 130 -10.17 -7.04 11.84
N LEU A 131 -10.09 -5.83 12.44
CA LEU A 131 -11.05 -4.75 12.20
C LEU A 131 -10.97 -4.20 10.77
N ILE A 132 -9.81 -4.36 10.12
CA ILE A 132 -9.61 -4.16 8.69
C ILE A 132 -9.04 -5.44 8.08
N ASN A 133 -9.29 -5.66 6.79
CA ASN A 133 -8.87 -6.88 6.10
C ASN A 133 -7.35 -6.98 6.01
N SER A 134 -6.69 -5.90 5.59
CA SER A 134 -5.23 -5.81 5.56
C SER A 134 -4.74 -4.37 5.70
N LEU A 135 -3.46 -4.22 6.02
CA LEU A 135 -2.72 -2.97 6.04
C LEU A 135 -1.47 -3.10 5.18
N THR A 136 -1.42 -2.38 4.07
CA THR A 136 -0.25 -2.30 3.19
C THR A 136 0.56 -1.06 3.52
N LEU A 137 1.81 -1.24 3.93
CA LEU A 137 2.74 -0.19 4.31
C LEU A 137 3.65 0.18 3.14
N ILE A 138 3.69 1.47 2.82
CA ILE A 138 4.55 2.07 1.79
C ILE A 138 5.20 3.32 2.37
N CYS A 139 6.48 3.57 2.10
CA CYS A 139 7.21 4.73 2.56
C CYS A 139 7.68 5.58 1.37
N ASN A 140 7.39 6.88 1.41
CA ASN A 140 7.83 7.82 0.37
C ASN A 140 9.36 7.87 0.26
N LEU A 141 10.08 7.82 1.38
CA LEU A 141 11.54 7.83 1.39
C LEU A 141 12.12 6.61 0.67
N LYS A 142 11.57 5.41 0.91
CA LYS A 142 11.97 4.18 0.19
C LYS A 142 11.65 4.24 -1.29
N LEU A 143 10.48 4.78 -1.66
CA LEU A 143 10.14 4.97 -3.06
C LEU A 143 11.12 5.92 -3.77
N GLU A 144 11.50 7.01 -3.11
CA GLU A 144 12.46 7.97 -3.63
C GLU A 144 13.85 7.34 -3.84
N GLU A 145 14.35 6.56 -2.86
CA GLU A 145 15.61 5.81 -2.97
C GLU A 145 15.63 4.84 -4.17
N ILE A 146 14.48 4.23 -4.48
CA ILE A 146 14.34 3.27 -5.57
C ILE A 146 14.28 3.95 -6.93
N ILE A 147 13.49 5.02 -7.05
CA ILE A 147 13.26 5.71 -8.33
C ILE A 147 14.49 6.51 -8.76
N GLN A 148 15.16 7.16 -7.80
CA GLN A 148 16.34 8.03 -7.99
C GLN A 148 16.07 9.24 -8.92
N ASN A 149 16.78 10.35 -8.69
CA ASN A 149 16.84 11.51 -9.60
C ASN A 149 15.47 12.09 -10.04
N VAL A 150 14.50 12.20 -9.13
CA VAL A 150 13.17 12.76 -9.47
C VAL A 150 13.20 14.29 -9.46
N PRO A 151 12.79 14.98 -10.54
CA PRO A 151 12.66 16.43 -10.53
C PRO A 151 11.66 16.90 -9.48
N VAL A 152 12.00 17.94 -8.70
CA VAL A 152 11.18 18.43 -7.57
C VAL A 152 9.72 18.72 -7.96
N LYS A 153 9.48 19.26 -9.16
CA LYS A 153 8.11 19.55 -9.64
C LYS A 153 7.29 18.28 -9.93
N GLU A 154 7.94 17.21 -10.34
CA GLU A 154 7.33 15.92 -10.67
C GLU A 154 7.34 14.95 -9.49
N TYR A 155 7.97 15.33 -8.37
CA TYR A 155 8.20 14.49 -7.20
C TYR A 155 6.97 13.66 -6.82
N TYR A 156 5.88 14.33 -6.43
CA TYR A 156 4.67 13.64 -6.01
C TYR A 156 3.95 12.94 -7.16
N ASN A 157 4.06 13.44 -8.39
CA ASN A 157 3.44 12.79 -9.54
C ASN A 157 4.07 11.40 -9.77
N VAL A 158 5.41 11.34 -9.79
CA VAL A 158 6.19 10.12 -9.97
C VAL A 158 5.96 9.13 -8.82
N LEU A 159 6.02 9.58 -7.56
CA LEU A 159 5.76 8.72 -6.41
C LEU A 159 4.32 8.17 -6.42
N ASN A 160 3.32 9.04 -6.66
CA ASN A 160 1.91 8.62 -6.69
C ASN A 160 1.63 7.62 -7.81
N ASN A 161 2.29 7.77 -8.97
CA ASN A 161 2.18 6.81 -10.08
C ASN A 161 2.83 5.47 -9.73
N SER A 162 3.95 5.47 -9.02
CA SER A 162 4.59 4.24 -8.54
C SER A 162 3.71 3.49 -7.53
N ILE A 163 3.10 4.20 -6.58
CA ILE A 163 2.14 3.63 -5.62
C ILE A 163 0.93 3.06 -6.35
N TYR A 164 0.34 3.83 -7.27
CA TYR A 164 -0.77 3.38 -8.11
C TYR A 164 -0.42 2.10 -8.87
N SER A 165 0.70 2.08 -9.58
CA SER A 165 1.14 0.92 -10.37
C SER A 165 1.30 -0.32 -9.48
N THR A 166 1.95 -0.16 -8.33
CA THR A 166 2.14 -1.24 -7.35
C THR A 166 0.79 -1.83 -6.92
N VAL A 167 -0.12 -0.99 -6.43
CA VAL A 167 -1.44 -1.42 -5.93
C VAL A 167 -2.31 -1.99 -7.06
N HIS A 168 -2.23 -1.43 -8.27
CA HIS A 168 -2.92 -1.96 -9.44
C HIS A 168 -2.48 -3.39 -9.75
N TYR A 169 -1.18 -3.68 -9.72
CA TYR A 169 -0.67 -5.02 -9.96
C TYR A 169 -0.98 -5.99 -8.82
N LEU A 170 -0.97 -5.56 -7.55
CA LEU A 170 -1.45 -6.42 -6.45
C LEU A 170 -2.90 -6.86 -6.68
N ASN A 171 -3.75 -5.92 -7.11
CA ASN A 171 -5.14 -6.23 -7.46
C ASN A 171 -5.23 -7.17 -8.67
N PHE A 172 -4.38 -6.97 -9.69
CA PHE A 172 -4.30 -7.88 -10.82
C PHE A 172 -3.94 -9.31 -10.38
N PHE A 173 -2.91 -9.48 -9.54
CA PHE A 173 -2.50 -10.81 -9.05
C PHE A 173 -3.57 -11.50 -8.20
N GLU A 174 -4.32 -10.74 -7.39
CA GLU A 174 -5.40 -11.29 -6.57
C GLU A 174 -6.57 -11.84 -7.41
N HIS A 175 -6.79 -11.27 -8.61
CA HIS A 175 -7.97 -11.55 -9.43
C HIS A 175 -7.68 -12.31 -10.73
N ASN A 176 -6.41 -12.67 -10.99
CA ASN A 176 -6.00 -13.41 -12.19
C ASN A 176 -5.18 -14.65 -11.81
N GLU A 177 -5.31 -15.70 -12.60
CA GLU A 177 -4.52 -16.92 -12.42
C GLU A 177 -3.12 -16.75 -13.03
N PRO A 178 -2.07 -17.24 -12.35
CA PRO A 178 -0.73 -17.25 -12.91
C PRO A 178 -0.55 -18.35 -13.95
N GLU A 179 0.39 -18.16 -14.87
CA GLU A 179 0.86 -19.20 -15.79
C GLU A 179 1.52 -20.36 -15.04
N ILE A 180 2.32 -20.04 -14.01
CA ILE A 180 3.02 -21.02 -13.19
C ILE A 180 3.02 -20.60 -11.73
N GLY A 181 2.89 -21.59 -10.84
CA GLY A 181 3.08 -21.43 -9.41
C GLY A 181 1.75 -21.30 -8.67
N LEU A 182 1.83 -20.93 -7.40
CA LEU A 182 0.66 -20.72 -6.55
C LEU A 182 0.93 -19.52 -5.67
N VAL A 183 0.00 -18.57 -5.70
CA VAL A 183 -0.03 -17.49 -4.72
C VAL A 183 -0.50 -18.07 -3.40
N ALA A 184 0.41 -18.23 -2.44
CA ALA A 184 0.03 -18.68 -1.11
C ALA A 184 -0.91 -17.65 -0.48
N LYS A 185 -2.07 -18.11 0.00
CA LYS A 185 -2.94 -17.27 0.81
C LYS A 185 -2.24 -17.02 2.14
N PRO A 186 -1.92 -15.76 2.47
CA PRO A 186 -1.30 -15.47 3.76
C PRO A 186 -2.24 -15.87 4.89
N SER A 187 -1.67 -16.23 6.05
CA SER A 187 -2.44 -16.50 7.26
C SER A 187 -3.31 -15.30 7.62
N GLU A 188 -4.53 -15.55 8.13
CA GLU A 188 -5.43 -14.49 8.63
C GLU A 188 -4.82 -13.68 9.80
N LEU A 189 -3.73 -14.17 10.40
CA LEU A 189 -2.98 -13.43 11.41
C LEU A 189 -1.99 -12.43 10.81
N CYS A 190 -1.59 -12.63 9.54
CA CYS A 190 -0.56 -11.85 8.85
C CYS A 190 -1.18 -10.72 8.01
N ARG A 191 -1.93 -9.83 8.65
CA ARG A 191 -2.70 -8.76 7.97
C ARG A 191 -1.90 -7.51 7.66
N ILE A 192 -0.71 -7.35 8.24
CA ILE A 192 0.20 -6.25 7.91
C ILE A 192 1.14 -6.74 6.82
N ARG A 193 1.33 -5.93 5.77
CA ARG A 193 2.21 -6.28 4.66
C ARG A 193 2.95 -5.07 4.10
N THR A 194 4.01 -5.35 3.36
CA THR A 194 4.64 -4.40 2.45
C THR A 194 4.90 -5.08 1.10
N VAL A 195 5.35 -4.28 0.14
CA VAL A 195 5.72 -4.72 -1.20
C VAL A 195 7.18 -4.35 -1.44
N GLY A 196 7.90 -5.18 -2.18
CA GLY A 196 9.18 -4.85 -2.77
C GLY A 196 9.12 -4.94 -4.28
N ILE A 197 9.86 -4.08 -4.96
CA ILE A 197 10.07 -4.13 -6.41
C ILE A 197 11.26 -5.06 -6.67
N LEU A 198 11.12 -5.98 -7.64
CA LEU A 198 12.16 -6.93 -7.99
C LEU A 198 13.04 -6.41 -9.12
N ASP A 199 14.34 -6.57 -8.95
CA ASP A 199 15.26 -6.63 -10.08
C ASP A 199 15.07 -7.97 -10.81
N MET A 200 14.57 -7.97 -12.05
CA MET A 200 14.21 -9.21 -12.75
C MET A 200 15.40 -10.04 -13.23
N GLN A 201 16.63 -9.50 -13.16
CA GLN A 201 17.84 -10.25 -13.51
C GLN A 201 18.34 -11.06 -12.30
N THR A 202 18.27 -10.47 -11.11
CA THR A 202 18.86 -11.02 -9.88
C THR A 202 17.84 -11.47 -8.83
N LEU A 203 16.56 -11.10 -9.01
CA LEU A 203 15.50 -11.15 -8.00
C LEU A 203 15.85 -10.40 -6.72
N GLN A 204 16.73 -9.40 -6.77
CA GLN A 204 17.00 -8.54 -5.61
C GLN A 204 15.75 -7.73 -5.27
N GLU A 205 15.48 -7.62 -3.97
CA GLU A 205 14.28 -6.99 -3.43
C GLU A 205 14.58 -5.54 -3.07
N LYS A 206 13.80 -4.62 -3.60
CA LYS A 206 13.81 -3.19 -3.24
C LYS A 206 12.52 -2.87 -2.51
N TRP A 207 12.56 -2.91 -1.17
CA TRP A 207 11.38 -2.79 -0.32
C TRP A 207 10.81 -1.37 -0.28
N LEU A 208 9.48 -1.27 -0.39
CA LEU A 208 8.76 -0.01 -0.24
C LEU A 208 8.56 0.38 1.23
N PHE A 209 8.76 -0.54 2.16
CA PHE A 209 8.83 -0.33 3.60
C PHE A 209 9.62 -1.48 4.22
N ASP A 210 10.45 -1.22 5.23
CA ASP A 210 11.22 -2.26 5.90
C ASP A 210 10.40 -2.84 7.07
N LEU A 211 9.91 -4.08 6.94
CA LEU A 211 9.28 -4.77 8.07
C LEU A 211 10.34 -5.20 9.09
N ASP A 212 10.00 -5.10 10.38
CA ASP A 212 10.84 -5.56 11.49
C ASP A 212 11.01 -7.09 11.44
N VAL A 213 9.94 -7.82 11.09
CA VAL A 213 9.95 -9.27 10.90
C VAL A 213 9.02 -9.65 9.76
N GLU A 214 9.56 -10.32 8.75
CA GLU A 214 8.81 -10.93 7.66
C GLU A 214 8.43 -12.38 8.01
N ARG A 215 7.19 -12.79 7.69
CA ARG A 215 6.71 -14.15 7.95
C ARG A 215 6.40 -14.92 6.67
N GLU A 216 5.65 -14.31 5.76
CA GLU A 216 5.17 -14.99 4.57
C GLU A 216 5.44 -14.11 3.35
N LEU A 217 6.24 -14.61 2.42
CA LEU A 217 6.64 -13.91 1.22
C LEU A 217 6.07 -14.60 -0.01
N CYS A 218 5.51 -13.81 -0.93
CA CYS A 218 5.13 -14.27 -2.24
C CYS A 218 5.81 -13.41 -3.32
N TYR A 219 6.53 -14.06 -4.23
CA TYR A 219 7.19 -13.42 -5.36
C TYR A 219 6.30 -13.51 -6.60
N TYR A 220 6.01 -12.38 -7.22
CA TYR A 220 5.20 -12.22 -8.41
C TYR A 220 6.13 -11.77 -9.54
N MET A 221 6.26 -12.57 -10.57
CA MET A 221 7.12 -12.26 -11.72
C MET A 221 6.25 -12.12 -12.96
N CYS A 222 6.24 -10.92 -13.53
CA CYS A 222 5.56 -10.62 -14.78
C CYS A 222 6.60 -10.70 -15.91
N ILE A 223 6.42 -11.68 -16.79
CA ILE A 223 7.38 -11.97 -17.86
C ILE A 223 6.69 -11.72 -19.19
N ASN A 224 7.36 -11.02 -20.09
CA ASN A 224 6.83 -10.74 -21.41
C ASN A 224 6.61 -12.05 -22.19
N LYS A 225 5.58 -12.05 -23.02
CA LYS A 225 5.13 -13.23 -23.78
C LYS A 225 6.25 -13.90 -24.56
N LYS A 226 7.04 -13.13 -25.31
CA LYS A 226 8.13 -13.65 -26.14
C LYS A 226 9.12 -14.46 -25.30
N ARG A 227 9.52 -13.94 -24.13
CA ARG A 227 10.48 -14.59 -23.25
C ARG A 227 9.91 -15.84 -22.58
N LEU A 228 8.61 -15.85 -22.25
CA LEU A 228 7.91 -17.04 -21.75
C LEU A 228 7.88 -18.17 -22.79
N GLU A 229 7.67 -17.84 -24.06
CA GLU A 229 7.56 -18.83 -25.15
C GLU A 229 8.94 -19.32 -25.65
N GLU A 230 9.95 -18.45 -25.70
CA GLU A 230 11.23 -18.73 -26.38
C GLU A 230 12.38 -19.11 -25.42
N GLU A 231 12.40 -18.66 -24.15
CA GLU A 231 13.53 -18.90 -23.24
C GLU A 231 13.47 -20.28 -22.57
N GLY A 232 14.11 -21.25 -23.23
CA GLY A 232 14.32 -22.58 -22.66
C GLY A 232 15.04 -22.55 -21.30
N GLY A 233 14.46 -23.19 -20.28
CA GLY A 233 15.04 -23.28 -18.94
C GLY A 233 14.77 -22.10 -18.02
N LEU A 234 13.99 -21.10 -18.46
CA LEU A 234 13.60 -19.91 -17.68
C LEU A 234 13.05 -20.28 -16.29
N HIS A 235 12.12 -21.23 -16.22
CA HIS A 235 11.55 -21.70 -14.95
C HIS A 235 12.61 -22.23 -13.98
N ARG A 236 13.53 -23.07 -14.48
CA ARG A 236 14.62 -23.64 -13.67
C ARG A 236 15.53 -22.54 -13.12
N LYS A 237 15.82 -21.51 -13.93
CA LYS A 237 16.62 -20.35 -13.52
C LYS A 237 15.94 -19.56 -12.40
N ILE A 238 14.67 -19.20 -12.57
CA ILE A 238 13.87 -18.48 -11.58
C ILE A 238 13.80 -19.26 -10.26
N VAL A 239 13.44 -20.55 -10.33
CA VAL A 239 13.34 -21.40 -9.15
C VAL A 239 14.70 -21.59 -8.46
N GLY A 240 15.80 -21.62 -9.24
CA GLY A 240 17.16 -21.62 -8.71
C GLY A 240 17.42 -20.41 -7.82
N LEU A 241 17.18 -19.20 -8.35
CA LEU A 241 17.34 -17.95 -7.59
C LEU A 241 16.46 -17.90 -6.35
N LEU A 242 15.20 -18.36 -6.43
CA LEU A 242 14.28 -18.39 -5.30
C LEU A 242 14.68 -19.41 -4.20
N LYS A 243 15.46 -20.44 -4.54
CA LYS A 243 15.99 -21.43 -3.57
C LYS A 243 17.18 -20.88 -2.78
N GLU A 244 17.90 -19.90 -3.31
CA GLU A 244 19.00 -19.23 -2.62
C GLU A 244 18.52 -18.21 -1.58
N LYS A 245 17.24 -17.82 -1.63
CA LYS A 245 16.64 -16.89 -0.67
C LYS A 245 16.64 -17.47 0.75
N PRO A 246 16.87 -16.64 1.79
CA PRO A 246 16.85 -17.10 3.17
C PRO A 246 15.51 -17.74 3.52
N ARG A 247 15.54 -18.98 4.03
CA ARG A 247 14.36 -19.70 4.51
C ARG A 247 14.60 -20.13 5.95
N ASN A 248 13.59 -19.94 6.79
CA ASN A 248 13.58 -20.48 8.15
C ASN A 248 12.16 -20.92 8.49
N ALA A 249 11.97 -21.54 9.66
CA ALA A 249 10.67 -22.07 10.09
C ALA A 249 9.54 -21.01 10.10
N PHE A 250 9.91 -19.73 10.14
CA PHE A 250 8.99 -18.61 10.19
C PHE A 250 8.91 -17.81 8.88
N ARG A 251 9.73 -18.12 7.87
CA ARG A 251 9.80 -17.40 6.58
C ARG A 251 9.41 -18.34 5.45
N LYS A 252 8.11 -18.37 5.14
CA LYS A 252 7.57 -19.16 4.02
C LYS A 252 7.72 -18.37 2.72
N ILE A 253 8.12 -19.05 1.65
CA ILE A 253 8.28 -18.44 0.33
C ILE A 253 7.37 -19.19 -0.67
N SER A 254 6.51 -18.44 -1.34
CA SER A 254 5.77 -18.87 -2.52
C SER A 254 6.11 -17.99 -3.72
N TYR A 255 5.72 -18.42 -4.91
CA TYR A 255 5.92 -17.64 -6.11
C TYR A 255 4.86 -17.92 -7.17
N ALA A 256 4.66 -16.95 -8.04
CA ALA A 256 3.76 -17.00 -9.18
C ALA A 256 4.37 -16.25 -10.36
N ILE A 257 4.22 -16.80 -11.56
CA ILE A 257 4.66 -16.22 -12.82
C ILE A 257 3.42 -15.85 -13.62
N TYR A 258 3.36 -14.61 -14.10
CA TYR A 258 2.29 -14.06 -14.91
C TYR A 258 2.86 -13.63 -16.27
N GLU A 259 2.05 -13.74 -17.32
CA GLU A 259 2.34 -13.07 -18.58
C GLU A 259 2.07 -11.56 -18.43
N THR A 260 2.91 -10.74 -19.05
CA THR A 260 2.62 -9.30 -19.24
C THR A 260 2.64 -8.92 -20.71
N PRO A 261 1.75 -8.01 -21.15
CA PRO A 261 1.80 -7.44 -22.50
C PRO A 261 2.93 -6.41 -22.68
N LEU A 262 3.64 -6.03 -21.61
CA LEU A 262 4.77 -5.11 -21.69
C LEU A 262 5.99 -5.79 -22.32
N GLU A 263 6.83 -5.01 -23.00
CA GLU A 263 8.08 -5.53 -23.58
C GLU A 263 9.11 -5.93 -22.52
N GLN A 264 9.07 -5.27 -21.36
CA GLN A 264 10.01 -5.49 -20.27
C GLN A 264 9.37 -6.30 -19.14
N ASP A 265 10.15 -7.21 -18.59
CA ASP A 265 9.77 -7.95 -17.39
C ASP A 265 9.83 -7.05 -16.17
N PHE A 266 8.93 -7.29 -15.22
CA PHE A 266 8.95 -6.65 -13.92
C PHE A 266 8.44 -7.63 -12.87
N GLY A 267 8.65 -7.32 -11.60
CA GLY A 267 8.20 -8.19 -10.54
C GLY A 267 8.04 -7.47 -9.23
N PHE A 268 7.24 -8.10 -8.38
CA PHE A 268 6.98 -7.65 -7.02
C PHE A 268 7.20 -8.81 -6.06
N VAL A 269 7.56 -8.49 -4.82
CA VAL A 269 7.46 -9.41 -3.71
C VAL A 269 6.54 -8.80 -2.66
N VAL A 270 5.66 -9.60 -2.08
CA VAL A 270 4.80 -9.16 -0.98
C VAL A 270 5.21 -9.91 0.28
N ALA A 271 5.63 -9.18 1.30
CA ALA A 271 5.97 -9.73 2.60
C ALA A 271 4.85 -9.40 3.59
N HIS A 272 4.34 -10.43 4.26
CA HIS A 272 3.32 -10.31 5.30
C HIS A 272 3.91 -10.59 6.68
N THR A 273 3.29 -10.00 7.69
CA THR A 273 3.64 -10.17 9.09
C THR A 273 2.43 -10.04 9.99
N ASN A 274 2.49 -10.73 11.12
CA ASN A 274 1.54 -10.61 12.21
C ASN A 274 2.06 -9.69 13.33
N THR A 275 3.24 -9.10 13.15
CA THR A 275 3.90 -8.26 14.16
C THR A 275 3.64 -6.79 13.85
N ILE A 276 3.47 -5.94 14.88
CA ILE A 276 3.44 -4.48 14.64
C ILE A 276 4.86 -3.99 14.33
N GLN A 277 4.94 -2.95 13.54
CA GLN A 277 6.17 -2.32 13.09
C GLN A 277 6.49 -1.15 14.00
N THR A 278 7.72 -1.13 14.49
CA THR A 278 8.22 -0.07 15.35
C THR A 278 8.48 1.16 14.50
N ASN A 279 7.97 2.32 14.94
CA ASN A 279 8.41 3.56 14.32
C ASN A 279 9.86 3.80 14.77
N LYS A 280 10.83 3.55 13.90
CA LYS A 280 12.24 3.85 14.15
C LYS A 280 12.41 5.37 14.15
N THR A 281 11.99 6.04 15.23
CA THR A 281 12.31 7.44 15.43
C THR A 281 13.78 7.53 15.81
N LEU A 282 14.48 8.54 15.29
CA LEU A 282 15.90 8.81 15.56
C LEU A 282 16.18 9.20 17.02
N ASP A 283 15.24 8.97 17.94
CA ASP A 283 15.47 9.00 19.37
C ASP A 283 16.31 7.76 19.75
N LYS A 284 17.55 7.73 19.27
CA LYS A 284 18.64 7.07 19.97
C LYS A 284 18.78 7.79 21.30
N LEU A 285 17.93 7.46 22.25
CA LEU A 285 18.40 7.39 23.62
C LEU A 285 19.43 6.27 23.61
N THR A 286 20.69 6.64 23.35
CA THR A 286 21.83 5.85 23.78
C THR A 286 21.72 5.77 25.29
N SER A 287 21.04 4.75 25.78
CA SER A 287 21.25 4.25 27.13
C SER A 287 22.66 3.65 27.13
N GLU A 288 23.61 4.43 27.65
CA GLU A 288 24.88 3.91 28.18
C GLU A 288 24.61 2.85 29.25
#